data_AF-A0A434RV25-F1
#
_entry.id   AF-A0A434RV25-F1
#
_cell.length_a   1.000
_cell.length_b   1.000
_cell.length_c   1.000
_cell.angle_alpha   90.00
_cell.angle_beta   90.00
_cell.angle_gamma   90.00
#
_symmetry.space_group_name_H-M   'P 1'
#
loop_
_entity.id
_entity.type
_entity.pdbx_description
1 polymer ?
#
loop_
_entity_poly.entity_id
_entity_poly.type
_entity_poly.pdbx_seq_one_letter_code
_entity_poly.pdbx_strand_id
1 'polypeptide(L)'
;MHTVMPECDTRPNASALLGARAADAFASGAPLGRIGNLEVRLARNGAEIAAAQEVRYRVFYDELGARKDLFQAQDRRDADRFDPLCDHLLV
;
A
#
# COMPACT_ATOMS: atom_id res chain seq x y z
N MET A 1 -11.02 -37.48 39.20
CA MET A 1 -11.51 -37.44 37.81
C MET A 1 -10.72 -36.35 37.09
N HIS A 2 -9.65 -36.74 36.39
CA HIS A 2 -8.87 -35.84 35.54
C HIS A 2 -9.50 -35.80 34.16
N THR A 3 -9.96 -34.64 33.72
CA THR A 3 -10.34 -34.42 32.32
C THR A 3 -9.21 -33.63 31.68
N VAL A 4 -8.39 -34.33 30.91
CA VAL A 4 -7.36 -33.74 30.06
C VAL A 4 -8.07 -33.01 28.92
N MET A 5 -7.83 -31.71 28.80
CA MET A 5 -8.20 -30.92 27.62
C MET A 5 -7.34 -31.37 26.44
N PRO A 6 -7.87 -31.55 25.22
CA PRO A 6 -7.06 -31.86 24.06
C PRO A 6 -6.28 -30.61 23.64
N GLU A 7 -4.97 -30.76 23.48
CA GLU A 7 -4.08 -29.73 22.95
C GLU A 7 -4.55 -29.34 21.54
N CYS A 8 -4.84 -28.06 21.35
CA CYS A 8 -5.12 -27.48 20.04
C CYS A 8 -3.83 -27.57 19.21
N ASP A 9 -3.79 -28.56 18.31
CA ASP A 9 -2.70 -28.79 17.39
C ASP A 9 -2.68 -27.65 16.35
N THR A 10 -1.95 -26.57 16.65
CA THR A 10 -1.84 -25.35 15.84
C THR A 10 -0.98 -25.61 14.59
N ARG A 11 -1.47 -26.43 13.66
CA ARG A 11 -0.86 -26.54 12.32
C ARG A 11 -1.33 -25.33 11.51
N PRO A 12 -0.41 -24.54 10.91
CA PRO A 12 -0.83 -23.40 10.10
C PRO A 12 -1.63 -23.92 8.90
N ASN A 13 -2.85 -23.40 8.75
CA ASN A 13 -3.70 -23.79 7.64
C ASN A 13 -3.12 -23.29 6.29
N ALA A 14 -3.43 -23.97 5.19
CA ALA A 14 -2.90 -23.64 3.87
C ALA A 14 -3.26 -22.22 3.41
N SER A 15 -4.38 -21.66 3.90
CA SER A 15 -4.79 -20.27 3.64
C SER A 15 -3.87 -19.25 4.30
N ALA A 16 -3.37 -19.52 5.52
CA ALA A 16 -2.41 -18.68 6.22
C ALA A 16 -1.04 -18.71 5.52
N LEU A 17 -0.62 -19.86 5.01
CA LEU A 17 0.60 -19.98 4.20
C LEU A 17 0.48 -19.22 2.86
N LEU A 18 -0.69 -19.25 2.22
CA LEU A 18 -0.95 -18.47 1.00
C LEU A 18 -0.99 -16.96 1.31
N GLY A 19 -1.62 -16.57 2.41
CA GLY A 19 -1.66 -15.19 2.89
C GLY A 19 -0.28 -14.64 3.26
N ALA A 20 0.57 -15.45 3.89
CA ALA A 20 1.95 -15.09 4.19
C ALA A 20 2.78 -14.87 2.92
N ARG A 21 2.64 -15.75 1.90
CA ARG A 21 3.31 -15.58 0.61
C ARG A 21 2.83 -14.35 -0.16
N ALA A 22 1.54 -14.05 -0.09
CA ALA A 22 1.00 -12.85 -0.69
C ALA A 22 1.57 -11.61 0.02
N ALA A 23 1.57 -11.58 1.36
CA ALA A 23 2.17 -10.51 2.15
C ALA A 23 3.67 -10.30 1.82
N ASP A 24 4.44 -11.37 1.64
CA ASP A 24 5.83 -11.29 1.20
C ASP A 24 5.97 -10.77 -0.24
N ALA A 25 5.10 -11.19 -1.16
CA ALA A 25 5.07 -10.67 -2.53
C ALA A 25 4.75 -9.17 -2.56
N PHE A 26 3.83 -8.73 -1.71
CA PHE A 26 3.50 -7.32 -1.51
C PHE A 26 4.67 -6.52 -0.90
N ALA A 27 5.35 -7.06 0.10
CA ALA A 27 6.52 -6.43 0.73
C ALA A 27 7.74 -6.38 -0.21
N SER A 28 7.92 -7.37 -1.08
CA SER A 28 9.02 -7.41 -2.05
C SER A 28 8.87 -6.42 -3.22
N GLY A 29 7.67 -5.83 -3.40
CA GLY A 29 7.34 -4.92 -4.49
C GLY A 29 7.24 -5.60 -5.85
N ALA A 30 6.86 -6.88 -5.87
CA ALA A 30 6.61 -7.60 -7.10
C ALA A 30 5.44 -6.97 -7.89
N PRO A 31 5.47 -7.02 -9.23
CA PRO A 31 4.34 -6.62 -10.07
C PRO A 31 3.06 -7.35 -9.69
N LEU A 32 1.98 -6.60 -9.55
CA LEU A 32 0.60 -7.11 -9.46
C LEU A 32 -0.03 -7.30 -10.84
N GLY A 33 0.42 -6.54 -11.84
CA GLY A 33 -0.12 -6.61 -13.19
C GLY A 33 0.64 -5.72 -14.17
N ARG A 34 0.38 -5.92 -15.46
CA ARG A 34 1.01 -5.16 -16.56
C ARG A 34 0.02 -4.89 -17.68
N ILE A 35 0.13 -3.72 -18.29
CA ILE A 35 -0.58 -3.36 -19.53
C ILE A 35 0.42 -2.64 -20.45
N GLY A 36 0.81 -3.28 -21.54
CA GLY A 36 1.86 -2.76 -22.42
C GLY A 36 3.18 -2.59 -21.66
N ASN A 37 3.69 -1.35 -21.65
CA ASN A 37 4.93 -0.98 -20.96
C ASN A 37 4.70 -0.51 -19.50
N LEU A 38 3.45 -0.50 -19.04
CA LEU A 38 3.09 -0.08 -17.69
C LEU A 38 2.99 -1.30 -16.77
N GLU A 39 3.45 -1.14 -15.53
CA GLU A 39 3.46 -2.16 -14.50
C GLU A 39 2.88 -1.60 -13.22
N VAL A 40 2.00 -2.34 -12.56
CA VAL A 40 1.42 -1.94 -11.28
C VAL A 40 2.06 -2.72 -10.14
N ARG A 41 2.49 -2.04 -9.08
CA ARG A 41 3.01 -2.66 -7.84
C ARG A 41 2.64 -1.84 -6.60
N LEU A 42 2.82 -2.42 -5.41
CA LEU A 42 2.72 -1.65 -4.17
C LEU A 42 4.00 -0.84 -3.89
N ALA A 43 3.83 0.31 -3.25
CA ALA A 43 4.92 1.07 -2.65
C ALA A 43 5.48 0.30 -1.44
N ARG A 44 6.81 0.25 -1.33
CA ARG A 44 7.50 -0.55 -0.31
C ARG A 44 7.90 0.25 0.93
N ASN A 45 7.94 1.57 0.82
CA ASN A 45 8.41 2.44 1.89
C ASN A 45 7.83 3.86 1.75
N GLY A 46 7.98 4.65 2.81
CA GLY A 46 7.48 6.03 2.85
C GLY A 46 8.10 6.97 1.80
N ALA A 47 9.31 6.68 1.31
CA ALA A 47 9.94 7.50 0.27
C ALA A 47 9.24 7.32 -1.09
N GLU A 48 8.85 6.09 -1.42
CA GLU A 48 8.05 5.80 -2.64
C GLU A 48 6.66 6.44 -2.54
N ILE A 49 6.03 6.43 -1.36
CA ILE A 49 4.74 7.09 -1.12
C ILE A 49 4.88 8.60 -1.30
N ALA A 50 5.91 9.21 -0.68
CA ALA A 50 6.15 10.65 -0.79
C ALA A 50 6.40 11.10 -2.24
N ALA A 51 7.13 10.30 -3.02
CA ALA A 51 7.36 10.57 -4.44
C ALA A 51 6.05 10.50 -5.26
N ALA A 52 5.19 9.51 -4.97
CA ALA A 52 3.87 9.41 -5.62
C ALA A 52 2.96 10.60 -5.26
N GLN A 53 2.97 11.03 -4.00
CA GLN A 53 2.22 12.21 -3.54
C GLN A 53 2.70 13.50 -4.20
N GLU A 54 3.99 13.65 -4.49
CA GLU A 54 4.53 14.79 -5.24
C GLU A 54 4.02 14.80 -6.69
N VAL A 55 3.99 13.64 -7.36
CA VAL A 55 3.44 13.52 -8.72
C VAL A 55 1.94 13.86 -8.73
N ARG A 56 1.17 13.32 -7.78
CA ARG A 56 -0.25 13.65 -7.59
C ARG A 56 -0.43 15.14 -7.40
N TYR A 57 0.39 15.77 -6.55
CA TYR A 57 0.32 17.20 -6.30
C TYR A 57 0.50 18.00 -7.59
N ARG A 58 1.55 17.70 -8.36
CA ARG A 58 1.85 18.39 -9.63
C ARG A 58 0.67 18.26 -10.61
N VAL A 59 0.17 17.05 -10.83
CA VAL A 59 -0.91 16.81 -11.79
C VAL A 59 -2.21 17.47 -11.33
N PHE A 60 -2.66 17.22 -10.09
CA PHE A 60 -3.97 17.70 -9.65
C PHE A 60 -4.01 19.20 -9.37
N TYR A 61 -2.95 19.76 -8.79
CA TYR A 61 -2.97 21.15 -8.36
C TYR A 61 -2.25 22.11 -9.29
N ASP A 62 -1.15 21.70 -9.95
CA ASP A 62 -0.43 22.59 -10.86
C ASP A 62 -0.98 22.50 -12.29
N GLU A 63 -1.43 21.32 -12.74
CA GLU A 63 -1.96 21.13 -14.10
C GLU A 63 -3.50 21.20 -14.18
N LEU A 64 -4.21 20.59 -13.21
CA LEU A 64 -5.68 20.44 -13.27
C LEU A 64 -6.47 21.45 -12.41
N GLY A 65 -5.79 22.36 -11.71
CA GLY A 65 -6.44 23.49 -11.02
C GLY A 65 -7.28 23.13 -9.78
N ALA A 66 -6.95 22.02 -9.09
CA ALA A 66 -7.59 21.69 -7.81
C ALA A 66 -7.43 22.84 -6.80
N ARG A 67 -8.50 23.15 -6.05
CA ARG A 67 -8.48 24.23 -5.04
C ARG A 67 -7.54 23.86 -3.91
N LYS A 68 -6.39 24.54 -3.85
CA LYS A 68 -5.43 24.46 -2.75
C LYS A 68 -6.07 25.05 -1.48
N ASP A 69 -6.21 24.24 -0.44
CA ASP A 69 -6.31 24.79 0.92
C ASP A 69 -4.91 25.25 1.34
N LEU A 70 -4.78 26.40 1.99
CA LEU A 70 -3.50 27.10 2.18
C LEU A 70 -2.45 26.26 2.95
N PHE A 71 -2.90 25.27 3.72
CA PHE A 71 -2.06 24.33 4.46
C PHE A 71 -1.45 23.20 3.61
N GLN A 72 -2.11 22.77 2.53
CA GLN A 72 -1.64 21.68 1.65
C GLN A 72 -0.50 22.12 0.71
N ALA A 73 -0.27 23.43 0.56
CA ALA A 73 0.68 23.98 -0.41
C ALA A 73 2.15 24.00 0.06
N GLN A 74 2.43 23.85 1.36
CA GLN A 74 3.79 24.02 1.90
C GLN A 74 4.71 22.82 1.61
N ASP A 75 4.22 21.58 1.70
CA ASP A 75 5.05 20.38 1.50
C ASP A 75 5.03 19.88 0.04
N ARG A 76 4.24 20.53 -0.85
CA ARG A 76 4.05 20.15 -2.27
C ARG A 76 3.76 18.65 -2.47
N ARG A 77 3.01 18.07 -1.54
CA ARG A 77 2.57 16.68 -1.56
C ARG A 77 1.06 16.64 -1.39
N ASP A 78 0.41 15.78 -2.16
CA ASP A 78 -1.01 15.51 -2.00
C ASP A 78 -1.20 14.37 -0.98
N ALA A 79 -1.03 14.72 0.30
CA ALA A 79 -1.26 13.80 1.41
C ALA A 79 -2.66 13.98 1.99
N ASP A 80 -3.39 12.87 2.14
CA ASP A 80 -4.75 12.87 2.66
C ASP A 80 -4.94 11.89 3.84
N ARG A 81 -6.12 11.95 4.47
CA ARG A 81 -6.44 11.17 5.68
C ARG A 81 -6.49 9.66 5.46
N PHE A 82 -6.52 9.20 4.21
CA PHE A 82 -6.61 7.78 3.86
C PHE A 82 -5.24 7.17 3.59
N ASP A 83 -4.21 7.96 3.32
CA ASP A 83 -2.85 7.47 3.08
C ASP A 83 -2.31 6.53 4.18
N PRO A 84 -2.64 6.70 5.48
CA PRO A 84 -2.24 5.76 6.53
C PRO A 84 -3.07 4.46 6.59
N LEU A 85 -4.22 4.41 5.90
CA LEU A 85 -5.18 3.30 5.96
C LEU A 85 -5.09 2.38 4.74
N CYS A 86 -4.54 2.88 3.64
CA CYS A 86 -4.51 2.19 2.36
C CYS A 86 -3.08 1.86 1.92
N ASP A 87 -2.92 0.71 1.26
CA ASP A 87 -1.71 0.45 0.49
C ASP A 87 -1.65 1.37 -0.75
N HIS A 88 -0.44 1.77 -1.14
CA HIS A 88 -0.23 2.70 -2.24
C HIS A 88 0.15 1.94 -3.51
N LEU A 89 -0.70 2.02 -4.55
CA LEU A 89 -0.44 1.44 -5.87
C LEU A 89 0.34 2.43 -6.74
N LEU A 90 1.42 1.94 -7.34
CA LEU A 90 2.29 2.68 -8.27
C LEU A 90 2.17 2.08 -9.67
N VAL A 91 2.24 2.93 -10.70
CA VAL A 91 2.12 2.58 -12.13
C VAL A 91 3.25 3.23 -12.94
#